data_AF-M0LAD2-F1
#
_entry.id   AF-M0LAD2-F1
#
_cell.length_a   1.000
_cell.length_b   1.000
_cell.length_c   1.000
_cell.angle_alpha   90.00
_cell.angle_beta   90.00
_cell.angle_gamma   90.00
#
_symmetry.space_group_name_H-M   'P 1'
#
loop_
_entity.id
_entity.type
_entity.pdbx_description
1 polymer ?
#
loop_
_entity_poly.entity_id
_entity_poly.type
_entity_poly.pdbx_seq_one_letter_code
_entity_poly.pdbx_strand_id
1 'polypeptide(L)'
;MVQPAIYVPDVVYSYNWMDEEIQDNAIEAYIGHVRDLQKEIIEQDFDVRLIPTNKGWKYEHFVEYRELYNEFDYEEFAFYAVQYTGGDAGNAINVLHSHVRNSIAAIDMKDIFLIGRLAGDDLFDFAPRVRGATGLRQWKDACSTGDGLSQDPWPEFQENREAKLAVNDGQEQRPVNEFSDKKEDN
;
A
#
# COMPACT_ATOMS: atom_id res chain seq x y z
N MET A 1 -12.54 21.73 14.07
CA MET A 1 -12.54 20.34 13.59
C MET A 1 -11.44 20.25 12.55
N VAL A 2 -10.59 19.23 12.59
CA VAL A 2 -9.50 19.08 11.59
C VAL A 2 -10.07 18.25 10.43
N GLN A 3 -10.00 18.78 9.22
CA GLN A 3 -10.43 18.10 8.00
C GLN A 3 -9.19 17.85 7.14
N PRO A 4 -8.69 16.62 7.07
CA PRO A 4 -7.50 16.33 6.30
C PRO A 4 -7.83 16.33 4.81
N ALA A 5 -6.94 16.87 3.96
CA ALA A 5 -7.11 16.77 2.51
C ALA A 5 -7.13 15.31 2.02
N ILE A 6 -6.39 14.43 2.71
CA ILE A 6 -6.31 12.99 2.43
C ILE A 6 -6.51 12.23 3.73
N TYR A 7 -7.42 11.26 3.73
CA TYR A 7 -7.61 10.32 4.83
C TYR A 7 -7.34 8.89 4.36
N VAL A 8 -6.50 8.18 5.12
CA VAL A 8 -6.08 6.80 4.84
C VAL A 8 -6.58 5.97 6.02
N PRO A 9 -7.71 5.25 5.92
CA PRO A 9 -8.26 4.52 7.05
C PRO A 9 -7.40 3.29 7.33
N ASP A 10 -6.82 3.25 8.53
CA ASP A 10 -6.09 2.09 9.04
C ASP A 10 -6.85 1.49 10.23
N VAL A 11 -7.96 0.82 9.91
CA VAL A 11 -8.78 0.11 10.89
C VAL A 11 -8.74 -1.39 10.58
N VAL A 12 -8.99 -2.21 11.60
CA VAL A 12 -8.92 -3.68 11.52
C VAL A 12 -7.48 -4.18 11.24
N TYR A 13 -7.13 -5.31 11.82
CA TYR A 13 -5.83 -5.96 11.61
C TYR A 13 -6.06 -7.33 10.99
N SER A 14 -5.31 -7.62 9.93
CA SER A 14 -5.23 -8.94 9.30
C SER A 14 -3.76 -9.30 9.18
N TYR A 15 -3.30 -10.34 9.87
CA TYR A 15 -1.92 -10.80 9.84
C TYR A 15 -1.82 -12.18 9.20
N ASN A 16 -0.71 -12.47 8.53
CA ASN A 16 -0.48 -13.75 7.84
C ASN A 16 -0.66 -15.01 8.70
N TRP A 17 -0.39 -14.92 10.01
CA TRP A 17 -0.51 -16.04 10.95
C TRP A 17 -1.94 -16.24 11.48
N MET A 18 -2.86 -15.34 11.18
CA MET A 18 -4.28 -15.50 11.55
C MET A 18 -4.93 -16.56 10.69
N ASP A 19 -5.94 -17.25 11.24
CA ASP A 19 -6.73 -18.22 10.49
C ASP A 19 -7.39 -17.58 9.25
N GLU A 20 -7.54 -18.34 8.17
CA GLU A 20 -8.07 -17.86 6.89
C GLU A 20 -9.45 -17.20 7.04
N GLU A 21 -10.37 -17.83 7.78
CA GLU A 21 -11.69 -17.27 8.06
C GLU A 21 -11.62 -15.93 8.82
N ILE A 22 -10.63 -15.75 9.70
CA ILE A 22 -10.43 -14.48 10.41
C ILE A 22 -9.93 -13.42 9.44
N GLN A 23 -9.03 -13.77 8.51
CA GLN A 23 -8.53 -12.85 7.50
C GLN A 23 -9.64 -12.40 6.55
N ASP A 24 -10.44 -13.34 6.05
CA ASP A 24 -11.57 -13.06 5.14
C ASP A 24 -12.60 -12.13 5.83
N ASN A 25 -13.01 -12.46 7.06
CA ASN A 25 -13.92 -11.60 7.84
C ASN A 25 -13.34 -10.19 8.12
N ALA A 26 -12.03 -10.10 8.34
CA ALA A 26 -11.37 -8.81 8.56
C ALA A 26 -11.38 -7.94 7.29
N ILE A 27 -11.24 -8.55 6.12
CA ILE A 27 -11.27 -7.86 4.82
C ILE A 27 -12.70 -7.41 4.51
N GLU A 28 -13.69 -8.28 4.68
CA GLU A 28 -15.11 -7.93 4.49
C GLU A 28 -15.51 -6.75 5.39
N ALA A 29 -15.18 -6.82 6.68
CA ALA A 29 -15.46 -5.75 7.64
C ALA A 29 -14.77 -4.44 7.27
N TYR A 30 -13.52 -4.51 6.79
CA TYR A 30 -12.76 -3.35 6.36
C TYR A 30 -13.37 -2.71 5.09
N ILE A 31 -13.72 -3.51 4.08
CA ILE A 31 -14.38 -3.04 2.85
C ILE A 31 -15.70 -2.36 3.17
N GLY A 32 -16.52 -2.97 4.06
CA GLY A 32 -17.76 -2.36 4.54
C GLY A 32 -17.53 -1.00 5.20
N HIS A 33 -16.53 -0.91 6.07
CA HIS A 33 -16.16 0.34 6.73
C HIS A 33 -15.73 1.44 5.75
N VAL A 34 -14.88 1.12 4.77
CA VAL A 34 -14.43 2.09 3.76
C VAL A 34 -15.61 2.58 2.91
N ARG A 35 -16.53 1.67 2.54
CA ARG A 35 -17.74 2.02 1.81
C ARG A 35 -18.61 3.00 2.59
N ASP A 36 -18.84 2.74 3.87
CA ASP A 36 -19.66 3.61 4.72
C ASP A 36 -18.99 4.98 4.93
N LEU A 37 -17.67 5.01 5.15
CA LEU A 37 -16.91 6.26 5.25
C LEU A 37 -17.00 7.10 3.97
N GLN A 38 -16.87 6.48 2.80
CA GLN A 38 -16.94 7.20 1.53
C GLN A 38 -18.34 7.79 1.30
N LYS A 39 -19.39 7.05 1.64
CA LYS A 39 -20.77 7.55 1.59
C LYS A 39 -20.96 8.74 2.52
N GLU A 40 -20.48 8.66 3.76
CA GLU A 40 -20.56 9.78 4.70
C GLU A 40 -19.80 11.02 4.20
N ILE A 41 -18.59 10.85 3.63
CA ILE A 41 -17.82 11.96 3.03
C ILE A 41 -18.63 12.66 1.95
N ILE A 42 -19.29 11.90 1.07
CA ILE A 42 -20.14 12.44 -0.01
C ILE A 42 -21.40 13.11 0.56
N GLU A 43 -22.08 12.46 1.50
CA GLU A 43 -23.33 12.95 2.09
C GLU A 43 -23.15 14.25 2.88
N GLN A 44 -22.02 14.39 3.57
CA GLN A 44 -21.67 15.59 4.34
C GLN A 44 -20.94 16.66 3.53
N ASP A 45 -20.67 16.42 2.24
CA ASP A 45 -19.90 17.33 1.37
C ASP A 45 -18.52 17.68 1.95
N PHE A 46 -17.82 16.67 2.48
CA PHE A 46 -16.47 16.85 2.97
C PHE A 46 -15.48 16.88 1.80
N ASP A 47 -14.71 17.96 1.70
CA ASP A 47 -13.48 18.06 0.88
C ASP A 47 -12.36 17.21 1.51
N VAL A 48 -12.52 15.88 1.43
CA VAL A 48 -11.59 14.87 1.94
C VAL A 48 -11.47 13.79 0.87
N ARG A 49 -10.25 13.49 0.45
CA ARG A 49 -9.98 12.34 -0.43
C ARG A 49 -9.68 11.11 0.41
N LEU A 50 -10.49 10.06 0.27
CA LEU A 50 -10.26 8.78 0.93
C LEU A 50 -9.36 7.90 0.06
N ILE A 51 -8.28 7.35 0.64
CA ILE A 51 -7.43 6.34 -0.02
C ILE A 51 -7.53 5.05 0.78
N PRO A 52 -8.15 3.97 0.26
CA PRO A 52 -8.20 2.71 0.97
C PRO A 52 -6.79 2.16 1.27
N THR A 53 -6.63 1.50 2.42
CA THR A 53 -5.45 0.70 2.77
C THR A 53 -5.63 -0.79 2.50
N ASN A 54 -4.51 -1.47 2.23
CA ASN A 54 -4.45 -2.92 2.08
C ASN A 54 -4.62 -3.65 3.42
N LYS A 55 -5.49 -4.67 3.43
CA LYS A 55 -5.59 -5.71 4.48
C LYS A 55 -5.41 -7.13 3.94
N GLY A 56 -5.21 -7.28 2.63
CA GLY A 56 -5.07 -8.54 1.92
C GLY A 56 -3.66 -9.15 1.96
N TRP A 57 -3.63 -10.47 1.77
CA TRP A 57 -2.42 -11.30 1.81
C TRP A 57 -2.29 -12.11 0.50
N LYS A 58 -3.33 -12.86 0.15
CA LYS A 58 -3.43 -13.61 -1.11
C LYS A 58 -4.20 -12.85 -2.19
N TYR A 59 -4.09 -13.29 -3.45
CA TYR A 59 -4.75 -12.67 -4.61
C TYR A 59 -6.27 -12.53 -4.42
N GLU A 60 -6.92 -13.54 -3.85
CA GLU A 60 -8.36 -13.60 -3.60
C GLU A 60 -8.82 -12.45 -2.70
N HIS A 61 -8.03 -12.09 -1.68
CA HIS A 61 -8.32 -10.94 -0.82
C HIS A 61 -8.36 -9.63 -1.62
N PHE A 62 -7.50 -9.47 -2.64
CA PHE A 62 -7.50 -8.28 -3.48
C PHE A 62 -8.69 -8.27 -4.45
N VAL A 63 -9.18 -9.44 -4.86
CA VAL A 63 -10.38 -9.56 -5.71
C VAL A 63 -11.61 -9.01 -5.01
N GLU A 64 -11.72 -9.16 -3.69
CA GLU A 64 -12.85 -8.66 -2.90
C GLU A 64 -12.99 -7.13 -2.96
N TYR A 65 -11.89 -6.40 -3.16
CA TYR A 65 -11.93 -4.94 -3.29
C TYR A 65 -12.56 -4.45 -4.61
N ARG A 66 -12.70 -5.31 -5.64
CA ARG A 66 -13.17 -4.90 -6.98
C ARG A 66 -14.47 -4.11 -6.95
N GLU A 67 -15.46 -4.59 -6.19
CA GLU A 67 -16.77 -3.94 -6.15
C GLU A 67 -16.67 -2.54 -5.56
N LEU A 68 -15.94 -2.39 -4.44
CA LEU A 68 -15.70 -1.09 -3.81
C LEU A 68 -14.99 -0.11 -4.75
N TYR A 69 -13.98 -0.59 -5.48
CA TYR A 69 -13.19 0.24 -6.39
C TYR A 69 -14.00 0.70 -7.60
N ASN A 70 -14.83 -0.18 -8.15
CA ASN A 70 -15.75 0.17 -9.24
C ASN A 70 -16.91 1.06 -8.77
N GLU A 71 -17.35 0.93 -7.52
CA GLU A 71 -18.46 1.74 -6.95
C GLU A 71 -18.07 3.22 -6.80
N PHE A 72 -16.81 3.50 -6.45
CA PHE A 72 -16.34 4.86 -6.13
C PHE A 72 -15.20 5.36 -7.03
N ASP A 73 -14.90 4.65 -8.11
CA ASP A 73 -13.84 4.99 -9.07
C ASP A 73 -12.46 5.25 -8.41
N TYR A 74 -12.10 4.43 -7.41
CA TYR A 74 -10.80 4.56 -6.76
C TYR A 74 -9.66 4.20 -7.73
N GLU A 75 -8.65 5.06 -7.82
CA GLU A 75 -7.43 4.82 -8.61
C GLU A 75 -6.23 4.48 -7.73
N GLU A 76 -6.40 4.59 -6.40
CA GLU A 76 -5.32 4.69 -5.44
C GLU A 76 -5.43 3.66 -4.32
N PHE A 77 -4.29 3.08 -3.91
CA PHE A 77 -4.27 2.12 -2.80
C PHE A 77 -3.02 2.24 -1.95
N ALA A 78 -3.20 2.28 -0.63
CA ALA A 78 -2.12 2.41 0.32
C ALA A 78 -1.74 1.05 0.94
N PHE A 79 -0.45 0.78 1.09
CA PHE A 79 0.07 -0.37 1.83
C PHE A 79 0.80 0.11 3.06
N TYR A 80 0.46 -0.41 4.23
CA TYR A 80 1.27 -0.20 5.42
C TYR A 80 2.48 -1.14 5.41
N ALA A 81 3.53 -0.74 4.70
CA ALA A 81 4.75 -1.51 4.47
C ALA A 81 5.45 -1.95 5.77
N VAL A 82 5.27 -1.22 6.87
CA VAL A 82 5.81 -1.61 8.19
C VAL A 82 5.27 -2.97 8.66
N GLN A 83 4.04 -3.32 8.29
CA GLN A 83 3.40 -4.58 8.68
C GLN A 83 4.16 -5.82 8.20
N TYR A 84 4.92 -5.68 7.12
CA TYR A 84 5.74 -6.76 6.56
C TYR A 84 7.07 -6.90 7.30
N THR A 85 7.49 -5.86 8.03
CA THR A 85 8.79 -5.76 8.69
C THR A 85 8.67 -6.04 10.19
N GLY A 86 8.47 -7.31 10.57
CA GLY A 86 8.46 -7.76 11.96
C GLY A 86 8.73 -9.27 12.09
N GLY A 87 9.46 -9.69 13.13
CA GLY A 87 9.86 -11.10 13.36
C GLY A 87 11.02 -11.57 12.47
N ASP A 88 11.27 -12.89 12.41
CA ASP A 88 12.27 -13.60 11.58
C ASP A 88 12.07 -13.43 10.05
N ALA A 89 11.46 -12.33 9.62
CA ALA A 89 11.06 -12.00 8.26
C ALA A 89 12.27 -11.52 7.43
N GLY A 90 13.13 -12.47 7.04
CA GLY A 90 14.16 -12.24 6.02
C GLY A 90 13.59 -11.95 4.62
N ASN A 91 12.28 -12.15 4.40
CA ASN A 91 11.62 -12.06 3.09
C ASN A 91 10.52 -10.98 2.98
N ALA A 92 10.44 -10.07 3.96
CA ALA A 92 9.39 -9.05 4.08
C ALA A 92 9.14 -8.25 2.78
N ILE A 93 10.22 -7.85 2.11
CA ILE A 93 10.15 -7.00 0.92
C ILE A 93 9.56 -7.75 -0.29
N ASN A 94 9.91 -9.02 -0.47
CA ASN A 94 9.38 -9.83 -1.57
C ASN A 94 7.90 -10.17 -1.37
N VAL A 95 7.47 -10.33 -0.11
CA VAL A 95 6.04 -10.48 0.21
C VAL A 95 5.29 -9.20 -0.18
N LEU A 96 5.81 -8.03 0.22
CA LEU A 96 5.24 -6.74 -0.18
C LEU A 96 5.21 -6.57 -1.72
N HIS A 97 6.27 -6.97 -2.44
CA HIS A 97 6.29 -6.98 -3.92
C HIS A 97 5.17 -7.84 -4.50
N SER A 98 5.00 -9.06 -3.99
CA SER A 98 3.97 -9.98 -4.42
C SER A 98 2.57 -9.38 -4.23
N HIS A 99 2.33 -8.77 -3.08
CA HIS A 99 1.02 -8.19 -2.75
C HIS A 99 0.71 -6.97 -3.61
N VAL A 100 1.70 -6.11 -3.88
CA VAL A 100 1.56 -5.02 -4.84
C VAL A 100 1.18 -5.56 -6.22
N ARG A 101 1.85 -6.60 -6.71
CA ARG A 101 1.50 -7.25 -7.99
C ARG A 101 0.09 -7.83 -7.98
N ASN A 102 -0.30 -8.50 -6.90
CA ASN A 102 -1.62 -9.08 -6.75
C ASN A 102 -2.71 -7.99 -6.75
N SER A 103 -2.48 -6.84 -6.11
CA SER A 103 -3.41 -5.71 -6.18
C SER A 103 -3.53 -5.12 -7.58
N ILE A 104 -2.42 -4.95 -8.30
CA ILE A 104 -2.44 -4.48 -9.70
C ILE A 104 -3.21 -5.47 -10.58
N ALA A 105 -2.95 -6.77 -10.44
CA ALA A 105 -3.61 -7.80 -11.23
C ALA A 105 -5.10 -7.95 -10.88
N ALA A 106 -5.45 -7.80 -9.61
CA ALA A 106 -6.82 -7.98 -9.14
C ALA A 106 -7.71 -6.79 -9.48
N ILE A 107 -7.28 -5.57 -9.19
CA ILE A 107 -8.12 -4.35 -9.23
C ILE A 107 -7.57 -3.27 -10.17
N ASP A 108 -6.64 -3.60 -11.06
CA ASP A 108 -6.00 -2.68 -12.03
C ASP A 108 -5.49 -1.37 -11.39
N MET A 109 -4.96 -1.46 -10.18
CA MET A 109 -4.57 -0.30 -9.39
C MET A 109 -3.60 0.60 -10.13
N LYS A 110 -3.88 1.92 -10.21
CA LYS A 110 -3.04 2.87 -10.97
C LYS A 110 -1.95 3.50 -10.11
N ASP A 111 -2.31 3.88 -8.89
CA ASP A 111 -1.47 4.66 -7.99
C ASP A 111 -1.33 3.99 -6.63
N ILE A 112 -0.22 3.31 -6.41
CA ILE A 112 0.08 2.59 -5.17
C ILE A 112 0.98 3.43 -4.27
N PHE A 113 0.56 3.61 -3.02
CA PHE A 113 1.30 4.33 -1.99
C PHE A 113 1.83 3.38 -0.94
N LEU A 114 3.13 3.38 -0.70
CA LEU A 114 3.74 2.54 0.34
C LEU A 114 4.07 3.38 1.58
N ILE A 115 3.42 3.05 2.69
CA ILE A 115 3.56 3.73 3.98
C ILE A 115 4.43 2.89 4.90
N GLY A 116 5.67 3.30 5.09
CA GLY A 116 6.64 2.63 5.94
C GLY A 116 8.04 2.59 5.35
N ARG A 117 8.97 2.11 6.18
CA ARG A 117 10.41 2.02 5.90
C ARG A 117 10.71 1.30 4.58
N LEU A 118 11.08 2.05 3.55
CA LEU A 118 11.54 1.54 2.25
C LEU A 118 12.85 2.19 1.85
N ALA A 119 13.93 1.42 1.69
CA ALA A 119 15.18 1.97 1.20
C ALA A 119 15.00 2.45 -0.25
N GLY A 120 15.78 3.46 -0.65
CA GLY A 120 15.71 3.99 -2.01
C GLY A 120 16.06 2.95 -3.09
N ASP A 121 16.72 1.85 -2.71
CA ASP A 121 17.03 0.74 -3.58
C ASP A 121 15.87 -0.26 -3.69
N ASP A 122 15.11 -0.48 -2.60
CA ASP A 122 13.94 -1.36 -2.60
C ASP A 122 12.85 -0.88 -3.58
N LEU A 123 12.73 0.45 -3.76
CA LEU A 123 11.78 1.06 -4.68
C LEU A 123 12.02 0.66 -6.15
N PHE A 124 13.25 0.26 -6.52
CA PHE A 124 13.55 -0.19 -7.87
C PHE A 124 12.97 -1.57 -8.20
N ASP A 125 12.53 -2.34 -7.22
CA ASP A 125 12.00 -3.67 -7.47
C ASP A 125 10.47 -3.68 -7.57
N PHE A 126 9.82 -2.54 -7.30
CA PHE A 126 8.38 -2.36 -7.40
C PHE A 126 7.91 -1.99 -8.82
N ALA A 127 6.65 -2.30 -9.12
CA ALA A 127 6.00 -1.87 -10.34
C ALA A 127 5.98 -0.33 -10.46
N PRO A 128 6.05 0.25 -11.67
CA PRO A 128 5.96 1.70 -11.91
C PRO A 128 4.71 2.37 -11.34
N ARG A 129 3.67 1.54 -11.09
CA ARG A 129 2.42 1.95 -10.46
C ARG A 129 2.58 2.30 -8.98
N VAL A 130 3.72 2.00 -8.35
CA VAL A 130 4.08 2.52 -7.03
C VAL A 130 4.44 4.00 -7.17
N ARG A 131 3.43 4.86 -6.94
CA ARG A 131 3.50 6.29 -7.19
C ARG A 131 3.80 7.14 -5.96
N GLY A 132 4.02 6.51 -4.81
CA GLY A 132 4.58 7.20 -3.66
C GLY A 132 5.07 6.22 -2.62
N ALA A 133 6.07 6.64 -1.87
CA ALA A 133 6.57 5.90 -0.72
C ALA A 133 6.92 6.91 0.38
N THR A 134 6.61 6.56 1.62
CA THR A 134 6.98 7.36 2.79
C THR A 134 7.60 6.45 3.82
N GLY A 135 8.85 6.71 4.22
CA GLY A 135 9.50 5.98 5.29
C GLY A 135 9.99 6.94 6.35
N LEU A 136 9.54 6.81 7.60
CA LEU A 136 9.94 7.76 8.67
C LEU A 136 11.47 7.85 8.80
N ARG A 137 12.18 6.72 8.64
CA ARG A 137 13.64 6.70 8.72
C ARG A 137 14.28 7.39 7.52
N GLN A 138 13.84 7.09 6.30
CA GLN A 138 14.33 7.70 5.08
C GLN A 138 13.99 9.18 4.99
N TRP A 139 12.80 9.56 5.44
CA TRP A 139 12.39 10.95 5.59
C TRP A 139 13.27 11.68 6.62
N LYS A 140 13.54 11.09 7.80
CA LYS A 140 14.48 11.65 8.78
C LYS A 140 15.91 11.74 8.27
N ASP A 141 16.37 10.74 7.50
CA ASP A 141 17.72 10.68 6.95
C ASP A 141 17.89 11.69 5.79
N ALA A 142 16.86 11.93 4.99
CA ALA A 142 16.86 12.84 3.85
C ALA A 142 16.49 14.29 4.20
N CYS A 143 15.75 14.51 5.29
CA CYS A 143 15.38 15.84 5.74
C CYS A 143 16.31 16.28 6.87
N SER A 144 17.18 17.26 6.61
CA SER A 144 17.84 17.99 7.70
C SER A 144 16.76 18.59 8.58
N THR A 145 16.67 18.16 9.85
CA THR A 145 15.67 18.65 10.79
C THR A 145 16.00 20.08 11.22
N GLY A 146 15.69 21.04 10.35
CA GLY A 146 15.45 22.44 10.72
C GLY A 146 13.97 22.60 11.04
N ASP A 147 13.68 23.06 12.26
CA ASP A 147 12.39 23.58 12.76
C ASP A 147 11.09 22.82 12.42
N GLY A 148 11.19 21.51 12.16
CA GLY A 148 10.09 20.57 12.34
C GLY A 148 9.14 20.38 11.16
N LEU A 149 9.34 21.01 9.99
CA LEU A 149 8.59 20.71 8.77
C LEU A 149 9.52 20.74 7.56
N SER A 150 9.76 19.58 6.93
CA SER A 150 10.62 19.45 5.76
C SER A 150 9.93 19.98 4.50
N GLN A 151 10.24 21.20 4.07
CA GLN A 151 9.86 21.66 2.73
C GLN A 151 11.02 21.61 1.73
N ASP A 152 12.27 21.69 2.20
CA ASP A 152 13.41 21.94 1.31
C ASP A 152 13.83 20.76 0.40
N PRO A 153 13.80 19.47 0.81
CA PRO A 153 14.27 18.38 -0.05
C PRO A 153 13.16 17.69 -0.89
N TRP A 154 11.90 18.13 -0.79
CA TRP A 154 10.78 17.46 -1.47
C TRP A 154 10.90 17.40 -3.01
N PRO A 155 11.28 18.49 -3.71
CA PRO A 155 11.43 18.44 -5.17
C PRO A 155 12.51 17.47 -5.65
N GLU A 156 13.65 17.40 -4.95
CA GLU A 156 14.76 16.50 -5.28
C GLU A 156 14.39 15.03 -5.04
N PHE A 157 13.63 14.75 -3.97
CA PHE A 157 13.08 13.42 -3.73
C PHE A 157 12.12 13.00 -4.85
N GLN A 158 11.23 13.91 -5.29
CA GLN A 158 10.26 13.62 -6.34
C GLN A 158 10.93 13.30 -7.68
N GLU A 159 11.89 14.12 -8.12
CA GLU A 159 12.61 13.93 -9.39
C GLU A 159 13.41 12.62 -9.39
N ASN A 160 14.12 12.33 -8.29
CA ASN A 160 14.82 11.06 -8.13
C ASN A 160 13.87 9.88 -8.16
N ARG A 161 12.70 9.97 -7.50
CA ARG A 161 11.70 8.91 -7.52
C ARG A 161 11.15 8.67 -8.93
N GLU A 162 10.77 9.72 -9.66
CA GLU A 162 10.20 9.62 -11.02
C GLU A 162 11.20 9.01 -12.01
N ALA A 163 12.47 9.44 -11.96
CA ALA A 163 13.53 8.87 -12.79
C ALA A 163 13.74 7.37 -12.51
N LYS A 164 13.62 6.96 -11.23
CA LYS A 164 13.79 5.56 -10.82
C LYS A 164 12.63 4.67 -11.26
N LEU A 165 11.38 5.14 -11.17
CA LEU A 165 10.20 4.37 -11.57
C LEU A 165 10.10 4.17 -13.09
N ALA A 166 10.63 5.10 -13.88
CA ALA A 166 10.67 4.99 -15.34
C ALA A 166 11.47 3.77 -15.83
N VAL A 167 12.41 3.23 -15.02
CA VAL A 167 13.22 2.05 -15.38
C VAL A 167 12.37 0.78 -15.49
N ASN A 168 11.27 0.69 -14.74
CA ASN A 168 10.40 -0.49 -14.71
C ASN A 168 9.20 -0.38 -15.66
N ASP A 169 9.09 0.73 -16.40
CA ASP A 169 7.97 0.98 -17.30
C ASP A 169 7.89 -0.09 -18.38
N GLY A 170 6.74 -0.78 -18.47
CA GLY A 170 6.50 -1.87 -19.42
C GLY A 170 6.81 -3.30 -18.95
N GLN A 171 7.22 -3.55 -17.69
CA GLN A 171 7.32 -4.92 -17.18
C GLN A 171 5.94 -5.53 -16.88
N GLU A 172 5.63 -6.69 -17.50
CA GLU A 172 4.43 -7.50 -17.23
C GLU A 172 4.36 -7.90 -15.74
N GLN A 173 3.37 -7.39 -15.02
CA GLN A 173 3.09 -7.75 -13.63
C GLN A 173 2.14 -8.95 -13.61
N ARG A 174 2.68 -10.17 -13.56
CA ARG A 174 1.86 -11.38 -13.39
C ARG A 174 1.54 -11.59 -11.91
N PRO A 175 0.33 -12.05 -11.56
CA PRO A 175 0.01 -12.42 -10.19
C PRO A 175 1.00 -13.47 -9.70
N VAL A 176 1.46 -13.31 -8.46
CA VAL A 176 2.31 -14.29 -7.79
C VAL A 176 1.45 -14.94 -6.73
N ASN A 177 0.92 -16.13 -7.04
CA ASN A 177 0.30 -16.97 -6.02
C ASN A 177 1.42 -17.42 -5.06
N GLU A 178 1.12 -17.37 -3.76
CA GLU A 178 2.08 -17.38 -2.67
C GLU A 178 3.15 -18.49 -2.72
N PHE A 179 4.29 -18.14 -2.11
CA PHE A 179 5.45 -18.98 -1.86
C PHE A 179 5.03 -20.32 -1.24
N SER A 180 5.38 -21.42 -1.90
CA SER A 180 5.30 -22.74 -1.27
C SER A 180 6.24 -22.79 -0.06
N ASP A 181 5.72 -23.17 1.10
CA ASP A 181 6.46 -23.50 2.34
C ASP A 181 7.38 -24.73 2.22
N LYS A 182 8.02 -24.94 1.07
CA LYS A 182 9.07 -25.94 0.96
C LYS A 182 10.35 -25.33 1.51
N LYS A 183 10.58 -25.56 2.81
CA LYS A 183 11.94 -25.75 3.30
C LYS A 183 12.57 -26.82 2.43
N GLU A 184 13.56 -26.45 1.61
CA GLU A 184 14.50 -27.43 1.10
C GLU A 184 15.30 -27.93 2.30
N ASP A 185 15.02 -29.17 2.69
CA ASP A 185 15.83 -29.91 3.64
C ASP A 185 17.24 -30.08 3.03
N ASN A 186 18.22 -29.38 3.61
CA ASN A 186 19.64 -29.69 3.47
C ASN A 186 20.12 -30.41 4.72
#